data_AF-A0A8J3SX73-F1
#
_entry.id   AF-A0A8J3SX73-F1
#
_cell.length_a   1.000
_cell.length_b   1.000
_cell.length_c   1.000
_cell.angle_alpha   90.00
_cell.angle_beta   90.00
_cell.angle_gamma   90.00
#
_symmetry.space_group_name_H-M   'P 1'
#
loop_
_entity.id
_entity.type
_entity.pdbx_description
1 polymer ?
#
loop_
_entity_poly.entity_id
_entity_poly.type
_entity_poly.pdbx_seq_one_letter_code
_entity_poly.pdbx_strand_id
1 'polypeptide(L)'
;MTADDRRPAGRRSPAFGVALTVLAVFLLLLAVPNVGTAVRAARADGIGGWFTPGRLDCVQHPGHESCVWTGDFLSEDGAVRRTGIEMYGADRYSHRAGERARAVDIGHPSRVYGPGGSNEWVFTALMLLAGVGIPVSVYGRPLRRVLGSGARREAGSRS
;
A
#
# COMPACT_ATOMS: atom_id res chain seq x y z
N MET A 1 -57.04 -10.44 -1.04
CA MET A 1 -56.47 -9.12 -0.68
C MET A 1 -55.02 -9.36 -0.28
N THR A 2 -54.08 -9.27 -1.23
CA THR A 2 -52.64 -9.44 -0.97
C THR A 2 -51.99 -8.07 -1.12
N ALA A 3 -51.56 -7.49 0.00
CA ALA A 3 -50.83 -6.23 0.01
C ALA A 3 -49.42 -6.47 -0.53
N ASP A 4 -49.12 -5.82 -1.66
CA ASP A 4 -47.82 -5.75 -2.32
C ASP A 4 -46.88 -4.84 -1.49
N ASP A 5 -46.15 -5.42 -0.54
CA ASP A 5 -45.11 -4.72 0.24
C ASP A 5 -43.84 -4.55 -0.60
N ARG A 6 -43.88 -3.60 -1.55
CA ARG A 6 -42.66 -3.12 -2.23
C ARG A 6 -41.93 -2.17 -1.30
N ARG A 7 -41.04 -2.71 -0.48
CA ARG A 7 -40.05 -1.91 0.25
C ARG A 7 -39.32 -0.98 -0.74
N PRO A 8 -39.33 0.36 -0.54
CA PRO A 8 -38.59 1.26 -1.41
C PRO A 8 -37.11 0.90 -1.31
N ALA A 9 -36.54 0.46 -2.43
CA ALA A 9 -35.11 0.23 -2.55
C ALA A 9 -34.38 1.55 -2.24
N GLY A 10 -33.77 1.64 -1.05
CA GLY A 10 -33.11 2.85 -0.56
C GLY A 10 -32.12 3.38 -1.59
N ARG A 11 -32.48 4.51 -2.22
CA ARG A 11 -31.63 5.19 -3.19
C ARG A 11 -30.46 5.81 -2.42
N ARG A 12 -29.23 5.30 -2.64
CA ARG A 12 -28.02 5.83 -2.01
C ARG A 12 -27.93 7.34 -2.26
N SER A 13 -27.60 8.12 -1.22
CA SER A 13 -27.52 9.58 -1.34
C SER A 13 -26.36 9.98 -2.27
N PRO A 14 -26.54 11.02 -3.11
CA PRO A 14 -25.48 11.49 -4.01
C PRO A 14 -24.24 11.98 -3.24
N ALA A 15 -24.44 12.61 -2.09
CA ALA A 15 -23.36 13.06 -1.21
C ALA A 15 -22.48 11.89 -0.72
N PHE A 16 -23.08 10.75 -0.38
CA PHE A 16 -22.32 9.56 0.01
C PHE A 16 -21.47 9.00 -1.14
N GLY A 17 -22.00 9.00 -2.36
CA GLY A 17 -21.25 8.61 -3.56
C GLY A 17 -20.05 9.53 -3.81
N VAL A 18 -20.23 10.85 -3.69
CA VAL A 18 -19.15 11.83 -3.82
C VAL A 18 -18.08 11.62 -2.75
N ALA A 19 -18.48 11.44 -1.49
CA ALA A 19 -17.53 11.20 -0.39
C ALA A 19 -16.68 9.94 -0.63
N LEU A 20 -17.29 8.84 -1.09
CA LEU A 20 -16.58 7.62 -1.45
C LEU A 20 -15.60 7.82 -2.61
N THR A 21 -15.99 8.59 -3.63
CA THR A 21 -15.11 8.89 -4.77
C THR A 21 -13.92 9.75 -4.35
N VAL A 22 -14.13 10.75 -3.49
CA VAL A 22 -13.03 11.55 -2.93
C VAL A 22 -12.08 10.68 -2.12
N LEU A 23 -12.62 9.79 -1.26
CA LEU A 23 -11.81 8.83 -0.52
C LEU A 23 -11.01 7.92 -1.45
N ALA A 24 -11.63 7.40 -2.51
CA ALA A 24 -10.96 6.54 -3.48
C ALA A 24 -9.80 7.26 -4.18
N VAL A 25 -10.01 8.49 -4.65
CA VAL A 25 -8.97 9.32 -5.25
C VAL A 25 -7.84 9.58 -4.25
N PHE A 26 -8.17 9.91 -3.00
CA PHE A 26 -7.20 10.13 -1.94
C PHE A 26 -6.33 8.88 -1.70
N LEU A 27 -6.92 7.69 -1.62
CA LEU A 27 -6.17 6.44 -1.47
C LEU A 27 -5.23 6.19 -2.65
N LEU A 28 -5.69 6.44 -3.88
CA LEU A 28 -4.85 6.30 -5.07
C LEU A 28 -3.70 7.31 -5.10
N LEU A 29 -3.95 8.57 -4.70
CA LEU A 29 -2.91 9.61 -4.60
C LEU A 29 -1.79 9.22 -3.64
N LEU A 30 -2.13 8.54 -2.54
CA LEU A 30 -1.14 8.03 -1.59
C LEU A 30 -0.44 6.77 -2.09
N ALA A 31 -1.14 5.87 -2.78
CA ALA A 31 -0.59 4.55 -3.13
C ALA A 31 0.25 4.57 -4.42
N VAL A 32 -0.23 5.24 -5.49
CA VAL A 32 0.36 5.17 -6.83
C VAL A 32 1.83 5.59 -6.88
N PRO A 33 2.26 6.72 -6.25
CA PRO A 33 3.65 7.14 -6.28
C PRO A 33 4.60 6.14 -5.58
N ASN A 34 4.08 5.33 -4.66
CA ASN A 34 4.86 4.42 -3.84
C ASN A 34 4.96 3.00 -4.42
N VAL A 35 4.26 2.70 -5.53
CA VAL A 35 4.22 1.33 -6.10
C VAL A 35 5.62 0.84 -6.48
N GLY A 36 6.41 1.68 -7.16
CA GLY A 36 7.76 1.29 -7.58
C GLY A 36 8.67 0.99 -6.40
N THR A 37 8.63 1.83 -5.38
CA THR A 37 9.38 1.64 -4.12
C THR A 37 8.93 0.39 -3.39
N ALA A 38 7.62 0.16 -3.25
CA ALA A 38 7.07 -1.00 -2.56
C ALA A 38 7.44 -2.33 -3.24
N VAL A 39 7.40 -2.39 -4.58
CA VAL A 39 7.89 -3.56 -5.33
C VAL A 39 9.40 -3.71 -5.14
N ARG A 40 10.12 -2.57 -5.17
CA ARG A 40 11.54 -2.42 -4.83
C ARG A 40 11.91 -3.18 -3.55
N ALA A 41 11.26 -2.73 -2.48
CA ALA A 41 11.47 -3.20 -1.12
C ALA A 41 11.03 -4.66 -0.95
N ALA A 42 9.89 -5.06 -1.53
CA ALA A 42 9.39 -6.43 -1.45
C ALA A 42 10.39 -7.46 -1.98
N ARG A 43 11.16 -7.10 -3.01
CA ARG A 43 12.16 -7.97 -3.65
C ARG A 43 13.58 -7.74 -3.16
N ALA A 44 13.80 -6.76 -2.28
CA ALA A 44 15.13 -6.25 -1.94
C ALA A 44 15.96 -5.94 -3.21
N ASP A 45 15.33 -5.30 -4.21
CA ASP A 45 15.94 -4.98 -5.50
C ASP A 45 16.60 -3.58 -5.46
N GLY A 46 17.90 -3.61 -5.16
CA GLY A 46 18.74 -2.44 -4.96
C GLY A 46 20.20 -2.80 -4.73
N ILE A 47 20.97 -1.84 -4.25
CA ILE A 47 22.41 -1.97 -4.03
C ILE A 47 22.65 -2.65 -2.68
N GLY A 48 23.29 -3.82 -2.70
CA GLY A 48 23.70 -4.53 -1.49
C GLY A 48 24.80 -3.81 -0.74
N GLY A 49 24.81 -3.95 0.58
CA GLY A 49 25.82 -3.34 1.44
C GLY A 49 25.69 -3.71 2.90
N TRP A 50 26.30 -2.85 3.73
CA TRP A 50 26.37 -2.97 5.17
C TRP A 50 25.73 -1.77 5.81
N PHE A 51 24.76 -2.02 6.69
CA PHE A 51 24.23 -1.05 7.62
C PHE A 51 24.97 -1.16 8.95
N THR A 52 25.47 -0.05 9.48
CA THR A 52 26.10 0.05 10.79
C THR A 52 25.16 0.84 11.70
N PRO A 53 24.41 0.18 12.59
CA PRO A 53 23.47 0.84 13.50
C PRO A 53 24.23 1.77 14.46
N GLY A 54 23.71 2.98 14.67
CA GLY A 54 24.31 3.96 15.57
C GLY A 54 23.43 4.30 16.77
N ARG A 55 22.16 4.63 16.52
CA ARG A 55 21.20 5.06 17.53
C ARG A 55 19.89 4.28 17.41
N LEU A 56 19.32 3.95 18.56
CA LEU A 56 17.98 3.38 18.70
C LEU A 56 17.05 4.43 19.26
N ASP A 57 16.00 4.77 18.52
CA ASP A 57 14.95 5.70 18.94
C ASP A 57 13.64 4.91 19.07
N CYS A 58 13.00 4.94 20.25
CA CYS A 58 11.76 4.19 20.51
C CYS A 58 10.63 5.12 20.97
N VAL A 59 9.44 4.86 20.46
CA VAL A 59 8.20 5.55 20.83
C VAL A 59 7.24 4.54 21.45
N GLN A 60 6.76 4.86 22.64
CA GLN A 60 5.78 4.04 23.35
C GLN A 60 4.36 4.41 22.92
N HIS A 61 3.60 3.43 22.42
CA HIS A 61 2.18 3.55 22.15
C HIS A 61 1.38 2.68 23.15
N PRO A 62 0.07 2.94 23.36
CA PRO A 62 -0.77 2.02 24.12
C PRO A 62 -0.72 0.61 23.53
N GLY A 63 -0.20 -0.34 24.31
CA GLY A 63 -0.13 -1.77 23.96
C GLY A 63 1.08 -2.22 23.13
N HIS A 64 1.97 -1.33 22.67
CA HIS A 64 3.18 -1.72 21.94
C HIS A 64 4.27 -0.63 21.94
N GLU A 65 5.51 -1.04 21.67
CA GLU A 65 6.65 -0.15 21.42
C GLU A 65 7.00 -0.19 19.93
N SER A 66 7.32 0.97 19.36
CA SER A 66 7.84 1.11 18.01
C SER A 66 9.26 1.68 18.09
N CYS A 67 10.26 0.90 17.68
CA CYS A 67 11.66 1.31 17.68
C CYS A 67 12.20 1.43 16.25
N VAL A 68 13.12 2.36 16.05
CA VAL A 68 13.82 2.58 14.78
C VAL A 68 15.32 2.65 15.05
N TRP A 69 16.09 1.89 14.28
CA TRP A 69 17.54 1.99 14.25
C TRP A 69 17.96 2.99 13.17
N THR A 70 18.71 4.00 13.57
CA THR A 70 19.36 4.97 12.67
C THR A 70 20.86 4.72 12.64
N GLY A 71 21.47 4.77 11.46
CA GLY A 71 22.90 4.50 11.30
C GLY A 71 23.41 4.86 9.91
N ASP A 72 24.50 4.20 9.52
CA ASP A 72 25.17 4.46 8.25
C ASP A 72 25.10 3.25 7.33
N PHE A 73 24.84 3.48 6.06
CA PHE A 73 24.92 2.47 5.01
C PHE A 73 26.15 2.69 4.14
N LEU A 74 26.82 1.59 3.80
CA LEU A 74 27.92 1.55 2.83
C LEU A 74 27.67 0.38 1.86
N SER A 75 27.65 0.66 0.56
CA SER A 75 27.57 -0.39 -0.46
C SER A 75 28.78 -1.32 -0.43
N GLU A 76 28.64 -2.52 -0.98
CA GLU A 76 29.73 -3.51 -0.99
C GLU A 76 30.99 -3.03 -1.71
N ASP A 77 30.82 -2.27 -2.79
CA ASP A 77 31.90 -1.64 -3.56
C ASP A 77 32.41 -0.33 -2.93
N GLY A 78 31.76 0.14 -1.86
CA GLY A 78 32.06 1.40 -1.18
C GLY A 78 31.67 2.66 -1.94
N ALA A 79 31.04 2.56 -3.13
CA ALA A 79 30.70 3.71 -3.97
C ALA A 79 29.53 4.54 -3.42
N VAL A 80 28.57 3.91 -2.73
CA VAL A 80 27.42 4.55 -2.13
C VAL A 80 27.57 4.56 -0.62
N ARG A 81 27.57 5.75 -0.04
CA ARG A 81 27.53 5.97 1.41
C ARG A 81 26.35 6.85 1.76
N ARG A 82 25.59 6.44 2.79
CA ARG A 82 24.47 7.21 3.32
C ARG A 82 24.56 7.23 4.84
N THR A 83 24.36 8.39 5.42
CA THR A 83 24.46 8.59 6.87
C THR A 83 23.12 8.99 7.45
N GLY A 84 22.91 8.66 8.72
CA GLY A 84 21.65 8.99 9.41
C GLY A 84 20.41 8.36 8.76
N ILE A 85 20.57 7.17 8.18
CA ILE A 85 19.52 6.44 7.47
C ILE A 85 18.87 5.40 8.41
N GLU A 86 17.57 5.17 8.25
CA GLU A 86 16.84 4.19 9.06
C GLU A 86 17.00 2.78 8.49
N MET A 87 17.04 1.76 9.36
CA MET A 87 16.82 0.38 8.95
C MET A 87 15.32 0.05 9.03
N TYR A 88 14.71 -0.24 7.88
CA TYR A 88 13.30 -0.62 7.83
C TYR A 88 13.05 -1.98 8.49
N GLY A 89 11.96 -2.06 9.25
CA GLY A 89 11.47 -3.33 9.82
C GLY A 89 12.32 -3.86 10.98
N ALA A 90 13.31 -3.09 11.44
CA ALA A 90 14.08 -3.43 12.63
C ALA A 90 13.30 -3.04 13.91
N ASP A 91 13.45 -3.86 14.94
CA ASP A 91 12.99 -3.59 16.30
C ASP A 91 14.18 -3.38 17.25
N ARG A 92 13.89 -3.23 18.54
CA ARG A 92 14.88 -3.07 19.61
C ARG A 92 15.96 -4.15 19.61
N TYR A 93 15.61 -5.38 19.25
CA TYR A 93 16.46 -6.56 19.39
C TYR A 93 17.08 -7.00 18.07
N SER A 94 16.69 -6.39 16.96
CA SER A 94 17.17 -6.71 15.61
C SER A 94 18.65 -6.42 15.42
N HIS A 95 19.19 -5.43 16.15
CA HIS A 95 20.55 -4.93 15.97
C HIS A 95 21.26 -4.57 17.27
N ARG A 96 22.58 -4.41 17.18
CA ARG A 96 23.42 -3.81 18.21
C ARG A 96 24.20 -2.65 17.60
N ALA A 97 24.39 -1.58 18.38
CA ALA A 97 25.13 -0.41 17.92
C ALA A 97 26.57 -0.79 17.53
N GLY A 98 27.02 -0.31 16.36
CA GLY A 98 28.33 -0.61 15.77
C GLY A 98 28.44 -1.96 15.08
N GLU A 99 27.51 -2.89 15.28
CA GLU A 99 27.54 -4.22 14.68
C GLU A 99 26.94 -4.18 13.27
N ARG A 100 27.77 -4.49 12.26
CA ARG A 100 27.32 -4.43 10.86
C ARG A 100 26.25 -5.48 10.58
N ALA A 101 25.17 -5.04 9.95
CA ALA A 101 24.11 -5.90 9.42
C ALA A 101 24.05 -5.80 7.89
N ARG A 102 23.62 -6.88 7.22
CA ARG A 102 23.37 -6.84 5.78
C ARG A 102 22.17 -5.95 5.48
N ALA A 103 22.30 -5.10 4.47
CA ALA A 103 21.24 -4.21 4.05
C ALA A 103 21.25 -4.02 2.52
N VAL A 104 20.14 -3.50 2.01
CA VAL A 104 19.93 -3.16 0.61
C VAL A 104 19.38 -1.75 0.51
N ASP A 105 20.06 -0.91 -0.27
CA ASP A 105 19.58 0.42 -0.62
C ASP A 105 18.78 0.38 -1.92
N ILE A 106 17.47 0.54 -1.79
CA ILE A 106 16.55 0.68 -2.93
C ILE A 106 16.36 2.16 -3.32
N GLY A 107 17.26 3.06 -2.95
CA GLY A 107 17.14 4.48 -3.25
C GLY A 107 15.98 5.19 -2.54
N HIS A 108 15.45 4.62 -1.44
CA HIS A 108 14.47 5.33 -0.61
C HIS A 108 15.17 6.49 0.11
N PRO A 109 14.59 7.71 0.21
CA PRO A 109 15.28 8.89 0.73
C PRO A 109 15.72 8.79 2.19
N SER A 110 15.03 8.04 3.03
CA SER A 110 15.30 7.98 4.48
C SER A 110 15.62 6.60 5.06
N ARG A 111 15.61 5.52 4.27
CA ARG A 111 15.77 4.16 4.81
C ARG A 111 16.46 3.18 3.86
N VAL A 112 17.02 2.14 4.44
CA VAL A 112 17.49 0.92 3.78
C VAL A 112 16.71 -0.28 4.31
N TYR A 113 16.83 -1.43 3.64
CA TYR A 113 16.03 -2.62 3.92
C TYR A 113 16.92 -3.83 4.21
N GLY A 114 16.41 -4.79 4.97
CA GLY A 114 17.07 -6.09 5.11
C GLY A 114 17.05 -6.89 3.79
N PRO A 115 17.93 -7.88 3.63
CA PRO A 115 18.03 -8.69 2.40
C PRO A 115 16.80 -9.57 2.14
N GLY A 116 15.96 -9.81 3.16
CA GLY A 116 14.69 -10.55 3.02
C GLY A 116 13.56 -9.73 2.41
N GLY A 117 13.78 -8.45 2.11
CA GLY A 117 12.76 -7.54 1.61
C GLY A 117 11.83 -6.99 2.70
N SER A 118 10.64 -6.53 2.28
CA SER A 118 9.66 -5.84 3.12
C SER A 118 8.24 -6.26 2.79
N ASN A 119 7.34 -6.15 3.78
CA ASN A 119 5.90 -6.35 3.61
C ASN A 119 5.12 -5.04 3.37
N GLU A 120 5.79 -3.91 3.13
CA GLU A 120 5.11 -2.63 2.89
C GLU A 120 4.17 -2.66 1.67
N TRP A 121 4.47 -3.52 0.69
CA TRP A 121 3.63 -3.74 -0.48
C TRP A 121 2.20 -4.18 -0.12
N VAL A 122 2.00 -4.85 1.03
CA VAL A 122 0.68 -5.29 1.47
C VAL A 122 -0.22 -4.08 1.67
N PHE A 123 0.28 -3.07 2.39
CA PHE A 123 -0.49 -1.86 2.65
C PHE A 123 -0.75 -1.07 1.35
N THR A 124 0.27 -0.90 0.51
CA THR A 124 0.11 -0.28 -0.82
C THR A 124 -0.91 -1.02 -1.68
N ALA A 125 -0.88 -2.35 -1.71
CA ALA A 125 -1.83 -3.17 -2.46
C ALA A 125 -3.26 -3.02 -1.94
N LEU A 126 -3.46 -3.02 -0.62
CA LEU A 126 -4.77 -2.80 -0.01
C LEU A 126 -5.33 -1.41 -0.36
N MET A 127 -4.51 -0.37 -0.34
CA MET A 127 -4.93 0.98 -0.74
C MET A 127 -5.30 1.04 -2.22
N LEU A 128 -4.54 0.40 -3.11
CA LEU A 128 -4.88 0.31 -4.54
C LEU A 128 -6.20 -0.44 -4.76
N LEU A 129 -6.36 -1.59 -4.10
CA LEU A 129 -7.58 -2.41 -4.19
C LEU A 129 -8.80 -1.63 -3.71
N ALA A 130 -8.70 -0.89 -2.59
CA ALA A 130 -9.77 -0.04 -2.11
C ALA A 130 -10.04 1.15 -3.05
N GLY A 131 -8.98 1.83 -3.50
CA GLY A 131 -9.05 2.97 -4.41
C GLY A 131 -9.71 2.64 -5.76
N VAL A 132 -9.50 1.44 -6.28
CA VAL A 132 -10.17 0.94 -7.50
C VAL A 132 -11.53 0.32 -7.19
N GLY A 133 -11.61 -0.46 -6.12
CA GLY A 133 -12.80 -1.22 -5.75
C GLY A 133 -13.99 -0.33 -5.38
N ILE A 134 -13.75 0.81 -4.72
CA ILE A 134 -14.80 1.77 -4.36
C ILE A 134 -15.53 2.30 -5.62
N PRO A 135 -14.86 2.93 -6.59
CA PRO A 135 -15.50 3.36 -7.85
C PRO A 135 -16.19 2.21 -8.58
N VAL A 136 -15.57 1.03 -8.67
CA VAL A 136 -16.18 -0.14 -9.31
C VAL A 136 -17.47 -0.56 -8.60
N SER A 137 -17.53 -0.49 -7.27
CA SER A 137 -18.74 -0.84 -6.51
C SER A 137 -19.85 0.21 -6.64
N VAL A 138 -19.50 1.49 -6.78
CA VAL A 138 -20.43 2.62 -6.90
C VAL A 138 -20.99 2.70 -8.32
N TYR A 139 -20.12 2.56 -9.33
CA TYR A 139 -20.44 2.82 -10.74
C TYR A 139 -20.49 1.55 -11.62
N GLY A 140 -20.02 0.39 -11.15
CA GLY A 140 -19.98 -0.83 -11.96
C GLY A 140 -21.31 -1.56 -12.14
N ARG A 141 -22.27 -1.38 -11.22
CA ARG A 141 -23.63 -1.95 -11.33
C ARG A 141 -24.47 -1.35 -12.48
N PRO A 142 -24.54 -0.02 -12.70
CA PRO A 142 -25.22 0.52 -13.86
C PRO A 142 -24.54 0.09 -15.17
N LEU A 143 -23.21 -0.02 -15.21
CA LEU A 143 -22.46 -0.44 -16.41
C LEU A 143 -22.76 -1.91 -16.81
N ARG A 144 -22.80 -2.84 -15.84
CA ARG A 144 -23.17 -4.24 -16.09
C ARG A 144 -24.62 -4.42 -16.56
N ARG A 145 -25.54 -3.55 -16.11
CA ARG A 145 -26.94 -3.57 -16.57
C ARG A 145 -27.05 -3.08 -18.02
N VAL A 146 -26.36 -2.02 -18.40
CA VAL A 146 -26.37 -1.52 -19.78
C VAL A 146 -25.78 -2.55 -20.76
N LEU A 147 -24.64 -3.16 -20.41
CA LEU A 147 -24.01 -4.18 -21.26
C LEU A 147 -24.79 -5.51 -21.32
N GLY A 148 -25.41 -5.94 -20.22
CA GLY A 148 -26.25 -7.17 -20.20
C GLY A 148 -27.61 -7.01 -20.88
N SER A 149 -28.10 -5.78 -21.06
CA SER A 149 -29.38 -5.49 -21.73
C SER A 149 -29.29 -5.60 -23.26
N GLY A 150 -28.10 -5.42 -23.84
CA GLY A 150 -27.88 -5.55 -25.29
C GLY A 150 -28.03 -6.98 -25.78
N ALA A 151 -27.40 -7.94 -25.07
CA ALA A 151 -27.44 -9.36 -25.43
C ALA A 151 -28.85 -9.98 -25.38
N ARG A 152 -29.76 -9.43 -24.57
CA ARG A 152 -31.14 -9.93 -24.43
C ARG A 152 -32.10 -9.35 -25.48
N ARG A 153 -31.74 -8.22 -26.13
CA ARG A 153 -32.54 -7.63 -27.21
C ARG A 153 -32.30 -8.31 -28.57
N GLU A 154 -31.09 -8.80 -28.83
CA GLU A 154 -30.79 -9.53 -30.08
C GLU A 154 -31.48 -10.90 -30.16
N ALA A 155 -31.71 -11.56 -29.02
CA ALA A 155 -32.41 -12.85 -28.98
C ALA A 155 -33.93 -12.74 -29.24
N GLY A 156 -34.54 -11.57 -29.01
CA GLY A 156 -35.98 -11.35 -29.21
C GLY A 156 -36.36 -10.81 -30.60
N SER A 157 -35.38 -10.54 -31.47
CA SER A 157 -35.60 -9.99 -32.82
C SER A 157 -35.53 -11.06 -33.92
N ARG A 158 -35.25 -12.33 -33.58
CA ARG A 158 -35.14 -13.44 -34.53
C ARG A 158 -36.31 -14.44 -34.46
N SER A 159 -37.41 -14.07 -33.80
CA SER A 159 -38.64 -14.87 -33.71
C SER A 159 -39.77 -14.24 -34.51
#